data_AF-A0A839PHA3-F1
#
_entry.id   AF-A0A839PHA3-F1
#
_cell.length_a   1.000
_cell.length_b   1.000
_cell.length_c   1.000
_cell.angle_alpha   90.00
_cell.angle_beta   90.00
_cell.angle_gamma   90.00
#
_symmetry.space_group_name_H-M   'P 1'
#
loop_
_entity.id
_entity.type
_entity.pdbx_description
1 polymer ?
#
loop_
_entity_poly.entity_id
_entity_poly.type
_entity_poly.pdbx_seq_one_letter_code
_entity_poly.pdbx_strand_id
1 'polypeptide(L)'
;MNYKNRSVTDVQVSGLQRHESFDGATVSGLVRLQLSAQDGNEFGPRATIELAADLTEHSTLPEIERQFLTAALGVLARLASLSPEEAYDALRKSQRREYLPSVP
;
A
#
# COMPACT_ATOMS: atom_id res chain seq x y z
N MET A 1 14.53 -19.00 -9.42
CA MET A 1 13.07 -18.77 -9.40
C MET A 1 12.65 -18.21 -10.74
N ASN A 2 11.53 -18.67 -11.31
CA ASN A 2 10.99 -18.10 -12.55
C ASN A 2 10.01 -16.97 -12.19
N TYR A 3 10.42 -15.72 -12.39
CA TYR A 3 9.62 -14.55 -12.04
C TYR A 3 8.60 -14.17 -13.13
N LYS A 4 8.70 -14.72 -14.34
CA LYS A 4 7.91 -14.30 -15.51
C LYS A 4 6.41 -14.62 -15.40
N ASN A 5 6.04 -15.58 -14.55
CA ASN A 5 4.65 -16.04 -14.38
C ASN A 5 4.08 -15.66 -13.00
N ARG A 6 4.54 -14.55 -12.40
CA ARG A 6 4.04 -14.10 -11.10
C ARG A 6 3.05 -12.94 -11.25
N SER A 7 2.06 -12.93 -10.37
CA SER A 7 1.04 -11.90 -10.26
C SER A 7 0.92 -11.43 -8.82
N VAL A 8 0.48 -10.18 -8.64
CA VAL A 8 0.11 -9.67 -7.31
C VAL A 8 -1.21 -10.34 -6.91
N THR A 9 -1.20 -11.05 -5.79
CA THR A 9 -2.35 -11.71 -5.17
C THR A 9 -2.58 -11.17 -3.76
N ASP A 10 -3.73 -11.53 -3.19
CA ASP A 10 -4.06 -11.28 -1.78
C ASP A 10 -4.00 -9.80 -1.38
N VAL A 11 -4.46 -8.93 -2.29
CA VAL A 11 -4.57 -7.49 -2.06
C VAL A 11 -5.66 -7.23 -1.02
N GLN A 12 -5.24 -6.79 0.16
CA GLN A 12 -6.12 -6.39 1.25
C GLN A 12 -5.86 -4.93 1.59
N VAL A 13 -6.91 -4.12 1.52
CA VAL A 13 -6.91 -2.72 1.95
C VAL A 13 -7.75 -2.64 3.22
N SER A 14 -7.14 -2.22 4.34
CA SER A 14 -7.79 -2.32 5.65
C SER A 14 -7.38 -1.19 6.59
N GLY A 15 -8.35 -0.75 7.41
CA GLY A 15 -8.14 0.20 8.49
C GLY A 15 -8.22 1.65 8.04
N LEU A 16 -8.97 2.45 8.78
CA LEU A 16 -8.86 3.90 8.86
C LEU A 16 -8.73 4.20 10.35
N GLN A 17 -7.50 4.38 10.81
CA GLN A 17 -7.21 4.76 12.19
C GLN A 17 -6.86 6.23 12.20
N ARG A 18 -7.66 7.02 12.92
CA ARG A 18 -7.34 8.42 13.19
C ARG A 18 -6.34 8.47 14.35
N HIS A 19 -5.25 9.18 14.14
CA HIS A 19 -4.25 9.51 15.15
C HIS A 19 -4.28 11.02 15.37
N GLU A 20 -4.32 11.44 16.63
CA GLU A 20 -4.22 12.85 16.98
C GLU A 20 -2.81 13.13 17.49
N SER A 21 -2.16 14.13 16.92
CA SER A 21 -0.84 14.59 17.30
C SER A 21 -0.88 16.08 17.67
N PHE A 22 0.23 16.60 18.20
CA PHE A 22 0.32 17.99 18.61
C PHE A 22 0.20 18.98 17.43
N ASP A 23 0.54 18.53 16.22
CA ASP A 23 0.58 19.29 14.97
C ASP A 23 -0.60 19.03 14.03
N GLY A 24 -1.53 18.15 14.38
CA GLY A 24 -2.71 17.87 13.56
C GLY A 24 -3.37 16.52 13.86
N ALA A 25 -4.25 16.10 12.97
CA ALA A 25 -4.79 14.75 12.98
C ALA A 25 -4.36 14.04 11.69
N THR A 26 -3.98 12.77 11.78
CA THR A 26 -3.65 11.94 10.61
C THR A 26 -4.58 10.75 10.57
N VAL A 27 -4.81 10.21 9.38
CA VAL A 27 -5.47 8.91 9.23
C VAL A 27 -4.52 7.95 8.57
N SER A 28 -4.39 6.77 9.15
CA SER A 28 -3.61 5.68 8.58
C SER A 28 -4.45 4.46 8.25
N GLY A 29 -3.95 3.68 7.31
CA GLY A 29 -4.45 2.36 6.98
C GLY A 29 -3.39 1.52 6.30
N LEU A 30 -3.73 0.30 5.95
CA LEU A 30 -2.79 -0.71 5.50
C LEU A 30 -3.19 -1.27 4.14
N VAL A 31 -2.21 -1.43 3.27
CA VAL A 31 -2.31 -2.24 2.05
C VAL A 31 -1.39 -3.44 2.20
N ARG A 32 -1.97 -4.63 2.24
CA ARG A 32 -1.24 -5.90 2.24
C ARG A 32 -1.35 -6.54 0.89
N LEU A 33 -0.26 -7.10 0.41
CA LEU A 33 -0.21 -7.74 -0.90
C LEU A 33 0.92 -8.75 -0.95
N GLN A 34 0.79 -9.74 -1.83
CA GLN A 34 1.72 -10.84 -1.98
C GLN A 34 2.01 -11.08 -3.46
N LEU A 35 3.25 -11.43 -3.81
CA LEU A 35 3.53 -11.96 -5.14
C LEU A 35 3.42 -13.47 -5.10
N SER A 36 2.58 -14.03 -5.96
CA SER A 36 2.41 -15.49 -6.09
C SER A 36 2.58 -15.90 -7.53
N ALA A 37 3.04 -17.14 -7.78
CA ALA A 37 2.96 -17.72 -9.11
C ALA A 37 1.48 -17.83 -9.54
N GLN A 38 1.21 -17.66 -10.84
CA GLN A 38 -0.15 -17.72 -11.39
C GLN A 38 -0.87 -19.05 -11.14
N ASP A 39 -0.12 -20.14 -10.96
CA ASP A 39 -0.66 -21.46 -10.61
C ASP A 39 -0.99 -21.61 -9.11
N GLY A 40 -0.71 -20.58 -8.30
CA GLY A 40 -0.96 -20.55 -6.86
C GLY A 40 -0.05 -21.46 -6.03
N ASN A 41 0.89 -22.17 -6.65
CA ASN A 41 1.69 -23.20 -5.98
C ASN A 41 2.99 -22.66 -5.36
N GLU A 42 3.39 -21.44 -5.70
CA GLU A 42 4.60 -20.83 -5.17
C GLU A 42 4.33 -19.42 -4.60
N PHE A 43 4.49 -19.30 -3.29
CA PHE A 43 4.36 -18.03 -2.57
C PHE A 43 5.67 -17.24 -2.60
N GLY A 44 5.58 -15.97 -2.98
CA GLY A 44 6.67 -15.00 -2.95
C GLY A 44 6.57 -14.03 -1.76
N PRO A 45 7.32 -12.91 -1.81
CA PRO A 45 7.37 -11.95 -0.73
C PRO A 45 6.01 -11.31 -0.52
N ARG A 46 5.70 -11.08 0.76
CA ARG A 46 4.55 -10.33 1.22
C ARG A 46 5.01 -8.96 1.70
N ALA A 47 4.23 -7.95 1.36
CA ALA A 47 4.38 -6.58 1.87
C ALA A 47 3.17 -6.16 2.70
N THR A 48 3.41 -5.27 3.65
CA THR A 48 2.36 -4.53 4.36
C THR A 48 2.80 -3.08 4.37
N ILE A 49 2.11 -2.27 3.58
CA ILE A 49 2.40 -0.86 3.35
C ILE A 49 1.42 -0.06 4.19
N GLU A 50 1.95 0.78 5.07
CA GLU A 50 1.16 1.74 5.84
C GLU A 50 1.00 3.00 5.00
N LEU A 51 -0.24 3.39 4.73
CA LEU A 51 -0.55 4.68 4.11
C LEU A 51 -1.03 5.61 5.23
N ALA A 52 -0.51 6.82 5.26
CA ALA A 52 -0.94 7.87 6.16
C ALA A 52 -1.25 9.14 5.37
N ALA A 53 -2.29 9.85 5.77
CA ALA A 53 -2.67 11.14 5.21
C ALA A 53 -3.01 12.13 6.32
N ASP A 54 -2.56 13.36 6.17
CA ASP A 54 -2.90 14.45 7.08
C ASP A 54 -4.37 14.85 6.87
N LEU A 55 -5.08 15.09 7.98
CA LEU A 55 -6.44 15.61 7.97
C LEU A 55 -6.41 17.13 8.02
N THR A 56 -7.20 17.75 7.14
CA THR A 56 -7.52 19.17 7.24
C THR A 56 -8.72 19.36 8.19
N GLU A 57 -8.87 20.54 8.80
CA GLU A 57 -9.94 20.83 9.79
C GLU A 57 -11.38 20.54 9.29
N HIS A 58 -11.59 20.41 7.97
CA HIS A 58 -12.91 20.18 7.37
C HIS A 58 -13.01 18.84 6.61
N SER A 59 -12.04 17.94 6.76
CA SER A 59 -12.07 16.64 6.08
C SER A 59 -13.23 15.77 6.58
N THR A 60 -14.12 15.38 5.68
CA THR A 60 -15.22 14.44 5.98
C THR A 60 -14.76 12.98 5.86
N LEU A 61 -15.40 12.07 6.58
CA LEU A 61 -15.06 10.63 6.51
C LEU A 61 -15.07 10.07 5.06
N PRO A 62 -16.06 10.38 4.20
CA PRO A 62 -16.04 9.90 2.81
C PRO A 62 -14.89 10.46 1.96
N GLU A 63 -14.40 11.66 2.27
CA GLU A 63 -13.22 12.23 1.58
C GLU A 63 -11.94 11.51 2.00
N ILE A 64 -11.81 11.22 3.29
CA ILE A 64 -10.68 10.47 3.85
C ILE A 64 -10.65 9.05 3.26
N GLU A 65 -11.79 8.36 3.22
CA GLU A 65 -11.93 7.05 2.57
C GLU A 65 -11.48 7.07 1.11
N ARG A 66 -11.93 8.09 0.36
CA ARG A 66 -11.59 8.26 -1.05
C ARG A 66 -10.10 8.53 -1.25
N GLN A 67 -9.49 9.37 -0.43
CA GLN A 67 -8.05 9.64 -0.48
C GLN A 67 -7.25 8.37 -0.20
N PHE A 68 -7.64 7.62 0.83
CA PHE A 68 -6.99 6.37 1.19
C PHE A 68 -7.09 5.31 0.07
N LEU A 69 -8.29 5.12 -0.50
CA LEU A 69 -8.48 4.23 -1.65
C LEU A 69 -7.68 4.68 -2.87
N THR A 70 -7.61 5.98 -3.12
CA THR A 70 -6.80 6.56 -4.20
C THR A 70 -5.31 6.26 -4.00
N ALA A 71 -4.80 6.43 -2.77
CA ALA A 71 -3.43 6.10 -2.43
C ALA A 71 -3.14 4.59 -2.57
N ALA A 72 -4.07 3.72 -2.12
CA ALA A 72 -3.96 2.28 -2.30
C ALA A 72 -3.93 1.86 -3.78
N LEU A 73 -4.79 2.46 -4.61
CA LEU A 73 -4.75 2.27 -6.06
C LEU A 73 -3.44 2.75 -6.67
N GLY A 74 -2.88 3.86 -6.18
CA GLY A 74 -1.56 4.34 -6.59
C GLY A 74 -0.43 3.35 -6.29
N VAL A 75 -0.45 2.70 -5.11
CA VAL A 75 0.49 1.63 -4.77
C VAL A 75 0.37 0.45 -5.73
N LEU A 76 -0.86 0.02 -6.01
CA LEU A 76 -1.10 -1.10 -6.93
C LEU A 76 -0.66 -0.76 -8.36
N ALA A 77 -0.96 0.46 -8.83
CA ALA A 77 -0.54 0.93 -10.15
C ALA A 77 0.99 1.00 -10.28
N ARG A 78 1.67 1.48 -9.23
CA ARG A 78 3.15 1.50 -9.18
C ARG A 78 3.72 0.08 -9.21
N LEU A 79 3.13 -0.87 -8.50
CA LEU A 79 3.62 -2.26 -8.55
C LEU A 79 3.35 -2.91 -9.90
N ALA A 80 2.22 -2.61 -10.54
CA ALA A 80 1.86 -3.12 -11.85
C ALA A 80 2.75 -2.57 -12.98
N SER A 81 3.39 -1.41 -12.79
CA SER A 81 4.31 -0.84 -13.78
C SER A 81 5.74 -1.39 -13.68
N LEU A 82 6.06 -2.17 -12.64
CA LEU A 82 7.37 -2.78 -12.46
C LEU A 82 7.47 -4.12 -13.19
N SER A 83 8.69 -4.48 -13.61
CA SER A 83 8.97 -5.86 -13.99
C SER A 83 8.79 -6.81 -12.78
N PRO A 84 8.52 -8.11 -13.00
CA PRO A 84 8.34 -9.05 -11.89
C PRO A 84 9.52 -9.13 -10.91
N GLU A 85 10.74 -8.91 -11.39
CA GLU A 85 11.96 -8.88 -10.56
C GLU A 85 12.02 -7.60 -9.71
N GLU A 86 11.72 -6.44 -10.30
CA GLU A 86 11.66 -5.18 -9.56
C GLU A 86 10.52 -5.16 -8.54
N ALA A 87 9.36 -5.72 -8.89
CA ALA A 87 8.24 -5.88 -7.97
C ALA A 87 8.65 -6.78 -6.79
N TYR A 88 9.33 -7.91 -7.06
CA TYR A 88 9.85 -8.79 -6.02
C TYR A 88 10.79 -8.05 -5.06
N ASP A 89 11.74 -7.29 -5.60
CA ASP A 89 12.70 -6.53 -4.80
C ASP A 89 12.03 -5.40 -4.02
N ALA A 90 11.06 -4.70 -4.61
CA ALA A 90 10.27 -3.67 -3.95
C ALA A 90 9.49 -4.27 -2.77
N LEU A 91 8.80 -5.40 -2.98
CA LEU A 91 8.05 -6.05 -1.90
C LEU A 91 8.97 -6.56 -0.79
N ARG A 92 10.13 -7.11 -1.15
CA ARG A 92 11.14 -7.53 -0.17
C ARG A 92 11.65 -6.35 0.67
N LYS A 93 11.84 -5.17 0.07
CA LYS A 93 12.28 -3.95 0.77
C LYS A 93 11.18 -3.31 1.62
N SER A 94 9.93 -3.29 1.13
CA SER A 94 8.75 -2.74 1.80
C SER A 94 8.27 -3.53 3.03
N GLN A 95 8.97 -4.60 3.40
CA GLN A 95 8.96 -5.09 4.78
C GLN A 95 9.48 -4.02 5.78
N ARG A 96 9.99 -2.87 5.30
CA ARG A 96 10.32 -1.68 6.07
C ARG A 96 9.36 -0.53 5.71
N ARG A 97 8.74 0.09 6.72
CA ARG A 97 7.75 1.21 6.64
C ARG A 97 8.17 2.32 5.67
N GLU A 98 7.27 2.75 4.80
CA GLU A 98 7.39 3.96 3.97
C GLU A 98 6.42 5.03 4.48
N TYR A 99 6.91 6.24 4.73
CA TYR A 99 6.09 7.41 5.05
C TYR A 99 5.79 8.20 3.77
N LEU A 100 4.54 8.59 3.57
CA LEU A 100 4.15 9.43 2.43
C LEU A 100 4.53 10.90 2.69
N PRO A 101 4.97 11.65 1.66
CA PRO A 101 5.26 13.06 1.80
C PRO A 101 3.98 13.90 1.91
N SER A 102 4.04 14.97 2.71
CA SER A 102 2.98 15.97 2.85
C SER A 102 2.67 16.62 1.49
N VAL A 103 1.38 16.72 1.14
CA VAL A 103 0.96 17.47 -0.07
C VAL A 103 0.97 18.97 0.28
N PRO A 104 1.60 19.84 -0.53
CA PRO A 104 1.58 21.29 -0.32
C PRO A 104 0.20 21.91 -0.54
#